data_AF-A0AAP0D2J5-F1
#
_entry.id   AF-A0AAP0D2J5-F1
#
_cell.length_a   1.000
_cell.length_b   1.000
_cell.length_c   1.000
_cell.angle_alpha   90.00
_cell.angle_beta   90.00
_cell.angle_gamma   90.00
#
_symmetry.space_group_name_H-M   'P 1'
#
loop_
_entity.id
_entity.type
_entity.pdbx_description
1 polymer ?
#
loop_
_entity_poly.entity_id
_entity_poly.type
_entity_poly.pdbx_seq_one_letter_code
_entity_poly.pdbx_strand_id
1 'polypeptide(L)'
;MFDPFILFLIKTIISSSQTLLTVKTLTTALAVTCSVVLPTVAGVALITYSANQAIHRKPLTFSSTLKSLSNSYTPLLHTVTAASMKLITILALTLSPIAVTEAIKSLGFDSDLLFIASTFVNTIVSYVFAFAILFFIVIWGSASAITVLESKSGFETLRQSADQSSEFRRRSFSILFLSGFVIVSALSSSATSPKSRPVANWMLILRFGALYLLSSLAILHYVVANTVLYVQYKAAIGEEIAMTTEKGEVSGEYVRVVVNDTDGEVVDEAGKDEGNGSFNLILALSAMVFLFLSFLQL
;
A
#
# COMPACT_ATOMS: atom_id res chain seq x y z
N MET A 1 -10.45 24.40 53.66
CA MET A 1 -11.58 23.55 53.24
C MET A 1 -12.12 24.16 51.95
N PHE A 2 -11.82 23.56 50.79
CA PHE A 2 -12.27 24.12 49.51
C PHE A 2 -13.77 23.84 49.33
N ASP A 3 -14.52 24.87 48.92
CA ASP A 3 -15.96 24.76 48.67
C ASP A 3 -16.20 23.72 47.56
N PRO A 4 -17.07 22.71 47.78
CA PRO A 4 -17.38 21.67 46.79
C PRO A 4 -17.86 22.23 45.44
N PHE A 5 -18.44 23.44 45.42
CA PHE A 5 -18.86 24.11 44.20
C PHE A 5 -17.66 24.54 43.32
N ILE A 6 -16.56 24.98 43.94
CA ILE A 6 -15.34 25.39 43.22
C ILE A 6 -14.64 24.17 42.60
N LEU A 7 -14.63 23.02 43.29
CA LEU A 7 -14.08 21.78 42.76
C LEU A 7 -14.88 21.26 41.55
N PHE A 8 -16.21 21.40 41.57
CA PHE A 8 -17.06 21.04 40.44
C PHE A 8 -16.82 21.92 39.20
N LEU A 9 -16.67 23.23 39.39
CA LEU A 9 -16.35 24.18 38.32
C LEU A 9 -14.97 23.90 37.69
N ILE A 10 -13.94 23.68 38.52
CA ILE A 10 -12.58 23.35 38.03
C ILE A 10 -12.60 22.04 37.24
N LYS A 11 -13.28 21.00 37.73
CA LYS A 11 -13.41 19.72 37.02
C LYS A 11 -14.13 19.88 35.68
N THR A 12 -15.18 20.69 35.63
CA THR A 12 -15.96 20.96 34.40
C THR A 12 -15.16 21.74 33.37
N ILE A 13 -14.39 22.75 33.81
CA ILE A 13 -13.53 23.55 32.94
C ILE A 13 -12.36 22.72 32.39
N ILE A 14 -11.73 21.89 33.23
CA ILE A 14 -10.66 20.97 32.79
C ILE A 14 -11.20 19.95 31.78
N SER A 15 -12.36 19.34 32.06
CA SER A 15 -12.99 18.39 31.14
C SER A 15 -13.36 19.05 29.80
N SER A 16 -13.91 20.25 29.84
CA SER A 16 -14.27 21.03 28.64
C SER A 16 -13.03 21.41 27.81
N SER A 17 -11.96 21.86 28.47
CA SER A 17 -10.69 22.19 27.83
C SER A 17 -10.03 20.97 27.18
N GLN A 18 -10.04 19.82 27.86
CA GLN A 18 -9.54 18.55 27.32
C GLN A 18 -10.38 18.08 26.13
N THR A 19 -11.72 18.19 26.18
CA THR A 19 -12.57 17.86 25.03
C THR A 19 -12.31 18.79 23.84
N LEU A 20 -12.09 20.09 24.06
CA LEU A 20 -11.79 21.05 22.99
C LEU A 20 -10.43 20.78 22.33
N LEU A 21 -9.40 20.48 23.13
CA LEU A 21 -8.07 20.07 22.64
C LEU A 21 -8.13 18.76 21.86
N THR A 22 -8.95 17.81 22.31
CA THR A 22 -9.16 16.53 21.63
C THR A 22 -9.87 16.72 20.29
N VAL A 23 -10.92 17.56 20.25
CA VAL A 23 -11.65 17.87 19.00
C VAL A 23 -10.76 18.62 18.01
N LYS A 24 -9.96 19.58 18.45
CA LYS A 24 -9.00 20.29 17.57
C LYS A 24 -7.97 19.32 17.00
N THR A 25 -7.36 18.50 17.85
CA THR A 25 -6.37 17.50 17.42
C THR A 25 -6.97 16.50 16.44
N LEU A 26 -8.18 16.01 16.71
CA LEU A 26 -8.90 15.10 15.83
C LEU A 26 -9.22 15.76 14.48
N THR A 27 -9.67 17.01 14.48
CA THR A 27 -10.00 17.76 13.26
C THR A 27 -8.76 18.00 12.42
N THR A 28 -7.64 18.38 13.04
CA THR A 28 -6.35 18.55 12.36
C THR A 28 -5.83 17.23 11.81
N ALA A 29 -5.89 16.15 12.59
CA ALA A 29 -5.48 14.82 12.13
C ALA A 29 -6.33 14.33 10.95
N LEU A 30 -7.65 14.54 11.00
CA LEU A 30 -8.56 14.21 9.90
C LEU A 30 -8.25 15.03 8.65
N ALA A 31 -8.03 16.33 8.80
CA ALA A 31 -7.69 17.21 7.69
C ALA A 31 -6.36 16.82 7.01
N VAL A 32 -5.33 16.52 7.81
CA VAL A 32 -4.02 16.05 7.31
C VAL A 32 -4.14 14.68 6.65
N THR A 33 -4.91 13.77 7.24
CA THR A 33 -5.13 12.44 6.64
C THR A 33 -5.86 12.57 5.32
N CYS A 34 -6.91 13.38 5.26
CA CYS A 34 -7.67 13.62 4.05
C CYS A 34 -6.81 14.27 2.95
N SER A 35 -5.99 15.27 3.31
CA SER A 35 -5.09 15.94 2.35
C SER A 35 -4.00 15.03 1.80
N VAL A 36 -3.64 13.95 2.51
CA VAL A 36 -2.67 12.94 2.03
C VAL A 36 -3.37 11.83 1.25
N VAL A 37 -4.51 11.34 1.73
CA VAL A 37 -5.21 10.19 1.13
C VAL A 37 -5.79 10.54 -0.24
N LEU A 38 -6.47 11.69 -0.38
CA LEU A 38 -7.12 12.03 -1.66
C LEU A 38 -6.11 12.14 -2.82
N PRO A 39 -4.97 12.86 -2.68
CA PRO A 39 -3.96 12.90 -3.74
C PRO A 39 -3.27 11.57 -3.98
N THR A 40 -3.06 10.76 -2.93
CA THR A 40 -2.46 9.44 -3.08
C THR A 40 -3.36 8.52 -3.91
N VAL A 41 -4.66 8.49 -3.61
CA VAL A 41 -5.67 7.72 -4.36
C VAL A 41 -5.72 8.18 -5.82
N ALA A 42 -5.75 9.49 -6.07
CA ALA A 42 -5.73 10.03 -7.41
C ALA A 42 -4.43 9.66 -8.16
N GLY A 43 -3.28 9.75 -7.50
CA GLY A 43 -1.98 9.36 -8.05
C GLY A 43 -1.94 7.89 -8.43
N VAL A 44 -2.38 7.00 -7.54
CA VAL A 44 -2.44 5.55 -7.82
C VAL A 44 -3.34 5.25 -9.01
N ALA A 45 -4.51 5.87 -9.10
CA ALA A 45 -5.41 5.70 -10.25
C ALA A 45 -4.76 6.15 -11.57
N LEU A 46 -4.11 7.33 -11.56
CA LEU A 46 -3.41 7.88 -12.73
C LEU A 46 -2.25 6.98 -13.19
N ILE A 47 -1.42 6.53 -12.24
CA ILE A 47 -0.27 5.65 -12.52
C ILE A 47 -0.76 4.33 -13.11
N THR A 48 -1.80 3.73 -12.51
CA THR A 48 -2.36 2.45 -12.95
C THR A 48 -2.94 2.57 -14.37
N TYR A 49 -3.70 3.64 -14.63
CA TYR A 49 -4.27 3.89 -15.97
C TYR A 49 -3.17 4.11 -17.01
N SER A 50 -2.17 4.93 -16.69
CA SER A 50 -1.03 5.21 -17.58
C SER A 50 -0.21 3.96 -17.88
N ALA A 51 0.09 3.14 -16.87
CA ALA A 51 0.79 1.88 -17.03
C ALA A 51 0.00 0.92 -17.94
N ASN A 52 -1.31 0.79 -17.73
CA ASN A 52 -2.16 -0.04 -18.58
C ASN A 52 -2.18 0.45 -20.03
N GLN A 53 -2.27 1.76 -20.24
CA GLN A 53 -2.30 2.34 -21.57
C GLN A 53 -0.95 2.17 -22.30
N ALA A 54 0.15 2.28 -21.56
CA ALA A 54 1.51 2.02 -22.05
C ALA A 54 1.69 0.54 -22.46
N ILE A 55 1.20 -0.41 -21.66
CA ILE A 55 1.22 -1.85 -21.99
C ILE A 55 0.45 -2.10 -23.30
N HIS A 56 -0.70 -1.47 -23.48
CA HIS A 56 -1.53 -1.64 -24.68
C HIS A 56 -1.14 -0.73 -25.86
N ARG A 57 0.00 -0.01 -25.79
CA ARG A 57 0.51 0.91 -26.82
C ARG A 57 -0.53 1.94 -27.33
N LYS A 58 -1.46 2.37 -26.48
CA LYS A 58 -2.50 3.36 -26.84
C LYS A 58 -1.99 4.79 -26.54
N PRO A 59 -2.33 5.79 -27.35
CA PRO A 59 -1.90 7.17 -27.12
C PRO A 59 -2.58 7.77 -25.88
N LEU A 60 -1.78 8.31 -24.96
CA LEU A 60 -2.24 9.02 -23.76
C LEU A 60 -2.79 10.39 -24.15
N THR A 61 -4.11 10.58 -24.02
CA THR A 61 -4.71 11.91 -24.12
C THR A 61 -5.11 12.40 -22.73
N PHE A 62 -4.79 13.65 -22.40
CA PHE A 62 -5.05 14.21 -21.06
C PHE A 62 -6.54 14.17 -20.68
N SER A 63 -7.42 14.43 -21.66
CA SER A 63 -8.88 14.39 -21.48
C SER A 63 -9.40 12.98 -21.18
N SER A 64 -8.89 11.94 -21.85
CA SER A 64 -9.29 10.55 -21.55
C SER A 64 -8.79 10.09 -20.18
N THR A 65 -7.59 10.53 -19.80
CA THR A 65 -7.00 10.25 -18.49
C THR A 65 -7.83 10.86 -17.37
N LEU A 66 -8.23 12.13 -17.49
CA LEU A 66 -9.06 12.81 -16.48
C LEU A 66 -10.47 12.19 -16.39
N LYS A 67 -11.06 11.83 -17.52
CA LYS A 67 -12.37 11.14 -17.55
C LYS A 67 -12.30 9.76 -16.90
N SER A 68 -11.24 8.99 -17.19
CA SER A 68 -11.02 7.69 -16.57
C SER A 68 -10.74 7.81 -15.07
N LEU A 69 -10.00 8.85 -14.66
CA LEU A 69 -9.76 9.15 -13.25
C LEU A 69 -11.06 9.40 -12.52
N SER A 70 -11.92 10.28 -13.03
CA SER A 70 -13.22 10.59 -12.41
C SER A 70 -14.07 9.33 -12.19
N ASN A 71 -14.13 8.45 -13.20
CA ASN A 71 -14.88 7.19 -13.10
C ASN A 71 -14.26 6.18 -12.13
N SER A 72 -12.92 6.14 -12.03
CA SER A 72 -12.19 5.18 -11.20
C SER A 72 -11.96 5.68 -9.77
N TYR A 73 -12.13 6.97 -9.51
CA TYR A 73 -11.82 7.59 -8.23
C TYR A 73 -12.78 7.14 -7.13
N THR A 74 -14.09 7.18 -7.39
CA THR A 74 -15.13 6.72 -6.46
C THR A 74 -14.97 5.24 -6.06
N PRO A 75 -14.81 4.28 -7.00
CA PRO A 75 -14.63 2.88 -6.64
C PRO A 75 -13.30 2.63 -5.89
N LEU A 76 -12.24 3.37 -6.21
CA LEU A 76 -10.96 3.27 -5.50
C LEU A 76 -11.07 3.82 -4.07
N LEU A 77 -11.75 4.95 -3.86
CA LEU A 77 -12.04 5.49 -2.53
C LEU A 77 -12.84 4.50 -1.67
N HIS A 78 -13.85 3.85 -2.24
CA HIS A 78 -14.64 2.86 -1.52
C HIS A 78 -13.79 1.66 -1.10
N THR A 79 -12.86 1.22 -1.97
CA THR A 79 -11.93 0.12 -1.67
C THR A 79 -10.92 0.51 -0.59
N VAL A 80 -10.36 1.71 -0.65
CA VAL A 80 -9.45 2.24 0.40
C VAL A 80 -10.18 2.37 1.73
N THR A 81 -11.44 2.78 1.72
CA THR A 81 -12.27 2.86 2.93
C THR A 81 -12.57 1.47 3.51
N ALA A 82 -12.87 0.49 2.66
CA ALA A 82 -13.08 -0.89 3.10
C ALA A 82 -11.79 -1.50 3.69
N ALA A 83 -10.65 -1.25 3.06
CA ALA A 83 -9.35 -1.69 3.54
C ALA A 83 -8.97 -1.01 4.87
N SER A 84 -9.21 0.30 4.99
CA SER A 84 -8.92 1.05 6.21
C SER A 84 -9.79 0.61 7.38
N MET A 85 -11.07 0.33 7.17
CA MET A 85 -11.95 -0.22 8.20
C MET A 85 -11.39 -1.54 8.76
N LYS A 86 -10.97 -2.46 7.90
CA LYS A 86 -10.36 -3.73 8.33
C LYS A 86 -9.05 -3.51 9.11
N LEU A 87 -8.19 -2.61 8.62
CA LEU A 87 -6.93 -2.28 9.29
C LEU A 87 -7.16 -1.65 10.67
N ILE A 88 -8.16 -0.77 10.80
CA ILE A 88 -8.57 -0.19 12.08
C ILE A 88 -9.08 -1.28 13.03
N THR A 89 -9.89 -2.23 12.55
CA THR A 89 -10.35 -3.36 13.38
C THR A 89 -9.18 -4.17 13.92
N ILE A 90 -8.17 -4.46 13.08
CA ILE A 90 -6.98 -5.22 13.48
C ILE A 90 -6.14 -4.41 14.47
N LEU A 91 -5.93 -3.12 14.21
CA LEU A 91 -5.21 -2.21 15.09
C LEU A 91 -5.89 -2.11 16.46
N ALA A 92 -7.21 -2.01 16.51
CA ALA A 92 -7.96 -2.00 17.76
C ALA A 92 -7.78 -3.31 18.54
N LEU A 93 -7.77 -4.45 17.84
CA LEU A 93 -7.57 -5.76 18.45
C LEU A 93 -6.14 -5.93 18.99
N THR A 94 -5.12 -5.46 18.27
CA THR A 94 -3.72 -5.56 18.71
C THR A 94 -3.37 -4.56 19.82
N LEU A 95 -3.99 -3.38 19.84
CA LEU A 95 -3.80 -2.39 20.92
C LEU A 95 -4.51 -2.78 22.22
N SER A 96 -5.58 -3.58 22.16
CA SER A 96 -6.34 -4.03 23.33
C SER A 96 -5.47 -4.64 24.44
N PRO A 97 -4.59 -5.63 24.20
CA PRO A 97 -3.72 -6.18 25.25
C PRO A 97 -2.75 -5.15 25.83
N ILE A 98 -2.25 -4.20 25.03
CA ILE A 98 -1.37 -3.13 25.50
C ILE A 98 -2.13 -2.24 26.49
N ALA A 99 -3.35 -1.81 26.12
CA ALA A 99 -4.21 -1.01 26.99
C ALA A 99 -4.55 -1.73 28.30
N VAL A 100 -4.78 -3.04 28.26
CA VAL A 100 -5.02 -3.85 29.47
C VAL A 100 -3.77 -3.88 30.37
N THR A 101 -2.58 -4.07 29.81
CA THR A 101 -1.34 -4.06 30.61
C THR A 101 -1.07 -2.71 31.27
N GLU A 102 -1.36 -1.60 30.58
CA GLU A 102 -1.22 -0.25 31.14
C GLU A 102 -2.30 0.03 32.20
N ALA A 103 -3.53 -0.46 32.02
CA ALA A 103 -4.58 -0.35 33.03
C ALA A 103 -4.20 -1.09 34.33
N ILE A 104 -3.63 -2.29 34.24
CA ILE A 104 -3.16 -3.06 35.40
C ILE A 104 -2.03 -2.33 36.13
N LYS A 105 -1.06 -1.74 35.39
CA LYS A 105 -0.02 -0.90 35.99
C LYS A 105 -0.60 0.31 36.72
N SER A 106 -1.59 0.98 36.12
CA SER A 106 -2.25 2.15 36.72
C SER A 106 -2.99 1.86 38.03
N LEU A 107 -3.37 0.60 38.26
CA LEU A 107 -4.01 0.14 39.50
C LEU A 107 -3.01 -0.11 40.65
N GLY A 108 -1.71 0.14 40.44
CA GLY A 108 -0.68 0.02 41.48
C GLY A 108 -0.09 -1.39 41.62
N PHE A 109 -0.36 -2.28 40.67
CA PHE A 109 0.31 -3.59 40.58
C PHE A 109 1.69 -3.44 39.93
N ASP A 110 2.57 -2.67 40.57
CA ASP A 110 3.93 -2.44 40.08
C ASP A 110 4.86 -3.49 40.69
N SER A 111 5.03 -4.59 39.96
CA SER A 111 6.01 -5.62 40.31
C SER A 111 6.99 -5.76 39.16
N ASP A 112 8.28 -5.92 39.48
CA ASP A 112 9.36 -6.04 38.48
C ASP A 112 9.07 -7.14 37.46
N LEU A 113 8.42 -8.23 37.90
CA LEU A 113 7.98 -9.33 37.03
C LEU A 113 6.91 -8.89 36.01
N LEU A 114 5.96 -8.04 36.43
CA LEU A 114 4.87 -7.54 35.59
C LEU A 114 5.37 -6.51 34.58
N PHE A 115 6.42 -5.74 34.93
CA PHE A 115 7.13 -4.87 34.01
C PHE A 115 7.83 -5.64 32.89
N ILE A 116 8.58 -6.70 33.24
CA ILE A 116 9.26 -7.56 32.26
C ILE A 116 8.23 -8.26 31.37
N ALA A 117 7.18 -8.84 31.96
CA ALA A 117 6.11 -9.52 31.22
C ALA A 117 5.36 -8.56 30.29
N SER A 118 5.01 -7.35 30.74
CA SER A 118 4.36 -6.33 29.92
C SER A 118 5.24 -5.89 28.75
N THR A 119 6.54 -5.69 28.98
CA THR A 119 7.49 -5.31 27.92
C THR A 119 7.57 -6.41 26.87
N PHE A 120 7.72 -7.67 27.28
CA PHE A 120 7.76 -8.82 26.39
C PHE A 120 6.47 -8.98 25.56
N VAL A 121 5.31 -8.88 26.21
CA VAL A 121 3.99 -8.94 25.53
C VAL A 121 3.86 -7.79 24.52
N ASN A 122 4.23 -6.56 24.90
CA ASN A 122 4.16 -5.41 24.00
C ASN A 122 5.09 -5.58 22.79
N THR A 123 6.31 -6.10 22.99
CA THR A 123 7.24 -6.40 21.90
C THR A 123 6.66 -7.45 20.94
N ILE A 124 6.11 -8.55 21.44
CA ILE A 124 5.47 -9.58 20.61
C ILE A 124 4.29 -8.99 19.83
N VAL A 125 3.40 -8.28 20.50
CA VAL A 125 2.22 -7.65 19.88
C VAL A 125 2.66 -6.68 18.78
N SER A 126 3.71 -5.89 19.02
CA SER A 126 4.27 -4.97 18.02
C SER A 126 4.80 -5.71 16.78
N TYR A 127 5.55 -6.81 16.96
CA TYR A 127 6.01 -7.63 15.83
C TYR A 127 4.85 -8.26 15.06
N VAL A 128 3.89 -8.87 15.77
CA VAL A 128 2.70 -9.47 15.16
C VAL A 128 1.93 -8.42 14.35
N PHE A 129 1.79 -7.20 14.89
CA PHE A 129 1.16 -6.11 14.19
C PHE A 129 1.92 -5.67 12.94
N ALA A 130 3.25 -5.55 13.01
CA ALA A 130 4.08 -5.23 11.86
C ALA A 130 3.98 -6.30 10.75
N PHE A 131 4.03 -7.58 11.11
CA PHE A 131 3.84 -8.68 10.17
C PHE A 131 2.44 -8.70 9.56
N ALA A 132 1.41 -8.43 10.35
CA ALA A 132 0.04 -8.33 9.86
C ALA A 132 -0.08 -7.21 8.81
N ILE A 133 0.46 -6.02 9.08
CA ILE A 133 0.48 -4.92 8.10
C ILE A 133 1.16 -5.35 6.80
N LEU A 134 2.36 -5.93 6.88
CA LEU A 134 3.08 -6.39 5.69
C LEU A 134 2.26 -7.40 4.88
N PHE A 135 1.65 -8.37 5.57
CA PHE A 135 0.78 -9.35 4.94
C PHE A 135 -0.43 -8.71 4.26
N PHE A 136 -1.07 -7.72 4.89
CA PHE A 136 -2.18 -6.98 4.30
C PHE A 136 -1.77 -6.17 3.07
N ILE A 137 -0.62 -5.49 3.11
CA ILE A 137 -0.15 -4.71 1.96
C ILE A 137 0.09 -5.64 0.76
N VAL A 138 0.60 -6.85 0.99
CA VAL A 138 0.88 -7.82 -0.07
C VAL A 138 -0.40 -8.43 -0.63
N ILE A 139 -1.32 -8.86 0.23
CA ILE A 139 -2.59 -9.48 -0.20
C ILE A 139 -3.46 -8.48 -0.94
N TRP A 140 -3.50 -7.23 -0.49
CA TRP A 140 -4.33 -6.19 -1.08
C TRP A 140 -3.58 -5.28 -2.04
N GLY A 141 -2.30 -5.57 -2.31
CA GLY A 141 -1.44 -4.74 -3.15
C GLY A 141 -1.93 -4.59 -4.60
N SER A 142 -2.67 -5.59 -5.09
CA SER A 142 -3.26 -5.56 -6.44
C SER A 142 -4.69 -5.01 -6.47
N ALA A 143 -5.31 -4.76 -5.32
CA ALA A 143 -6.68 -4.24 -5.25
C ALA A 143 -6.83 -2.89 -5.96
N SER A 144 -5.79 -2.04 -5.94
CA SER A 144 -5.78 -0.79 -6.70
C SER A 144 -5.75 -1.02 -8.21
N ALA A 145 -5.05 -2.05 -8.70
CA ALA A 145 -5.04 -2.41 -10.11
C ALA A 145 -6.41 -2.98 -10.54
N ILE A 146 -6.98 -3.88 -9.74
CA ILE A 146 -8.30 -4.50 -10.00
C ILE A 146 -9.40 -3.44 -10.06
N THR A 147 -9.43 -2.52 -9.09
CA THR A 147 -10.44 -1.45 -9.03
C THR A 147 -10.41 -0.55 -10.26
N VAL A 148 -9.23 -0.15 -10.72
CA VAL A 148 -9.07 0.73 -11.89
C VAL A 148 -9.37 -0.03 -13.19
N LEU A 149 -8.93 -1.28 -13.32
CA LEU A 149 -9.03 -2.03 -14.57
C LEU A 149 -10.39 -2.71 -14.76
N GLU A 150 -11.05 -3.12 -13.67
CA GLU A 150 -12.33 -3.81 -13.72
C GLU A 150 -13.50 -2.91 -13.30
N SER A 151 -13.23 -1.68 -12.85
CA SER A 151 -14.22 -0.76 -12.31
C SER A 151 -15.05 -1.37 -11.15
N LYS A 152 -14.49 -2.38 -10.46
CA LYS A 152 -15.08 -2.97 -9.26
C LYS A 152 -14.68 -2.16 -8.03
N SER A 153 -15.41 -2.28 -6.93
CA SER A 153 -15.11 -1.52 -5.70
C SER A 153 -15.41 -2.30 -4.42
N GLY A 154 -14.83 -1.84 -3.30
CA GLY A 154 -15.21 -2.28 -1.96
C GLY A 154 -14.57 -3.59 -1.53
N PHE A 155 -15.35 -4.45 -0.88
CA PHE A 155 -14.85 -5.73 -0.39
C PHE A 155 -14.64 -6.78 -1.49
N GLU A 156 -15.35 -6.65 -2.60
CA GLU A 156 -15.24 -7.59 -3.71
C GLU A 156 -13.84 -7.53 -4.35
N THR A 157 -13.29 -6.32 -4.51
CA THR A 157 -11.93 -6.13 -5.04
C THR A 157 -10.87 -6.63 -4.08
N LEU A 158 -11.08 -6.46 -2.77
CA LEU A 158 -10.17 -7.00 -1.74
C LEU A 158 -10.21 -8.53 -1.71
N ARG A 159 -11.39 -9.14 -1.89
CA ARG A 159 -11.55 -10.59 -1.99
C ARG A 159 -10.87 -11.13 -3.23
N GLN A 160 -11.13 -10.52 -4.39
CA GLN A 160 -10.51 -10.92 -5.65
C GLN A 160 -8.97 -10.78 -5.61
N SER A 161 -8.45 -9.73 -4.96
CA SER A 161 -7.02 -9.56 -4.68
C SER A 161 -6.50 -10.70 -3.79
N ALA A 162 -7.26 -11.07 -2.77
CA ALA A 162 -6.92 -12.16 -1.85
C ALA A 162 -7.08 -13.56 -2.43
N ASP A 163 -7.75 -13.74 -3.56
CA ASP A 163 -7.91 -15.03 -4.25
C ASP A 163 -6.84 -15.26 -5.33
N GLN A 164 -5.92 -14.31 -5.53
CA GLN A 164 -4.79 -14.46 -6.46
C GLN A 164 -3.83 -15.57 -6.05
N SER A 165 -3.18 -16.19 -7.05
CA SER A 165 -2.25 -17.30 -6.86
C SER A 165 -1.12 -16.97 -5.87
N SER A 166 -0.59 -17.99 -5.21
CA SER A 166 0.53 -17.85 -4.26
C SER A 166 1.80 -17.30 -4.94
N GLU A 167 2.00 -17.60 -6.22
CA GLU A 167 3.13 -17.08 -7.02
C GLU A 167 3.05 -15.57 -7.21
N PHE A 168 1.86 -15.05 -7.51
CA PHE A 168 1.62 -13.61 -7.60
C PHE A 168 1.99 -12.93 -6.27
N ARG A 169 1.53 -13.48 -5.15
CA ARG A 169 1.80 -12.94 -3.81
C ARG A 169 3.29 -12.97 -3.49
N ARG A 170 4.01 -14.03 -3.87
CA ARG A 170 5.46 -14.12 -3.68
C ARG A 170 6.21 -13.03 -4.45
N ARG A 171 5.83 -12.77 -5.70
CA ARG A 171 6.45 -11.70 -6.50
C ARG A 171 6.13 -10.32 -5.95
N SER A 172 4.88 -10.05 -5.59
CA SER A 172 4.45 -8.80 -4.97
C SER A 172 5.18 -8.57 -3.64
N PHE A 173 5.30 -9.60 -2.80
CA PHE A 173 6.08 -9.58 -1.56
C PHE A 173 7.56 -9.24 -1.81
N SER A 174 8.18 -9.84 -2.83
CA SER A 174 9.57 -9.55 -3.18
C SER A 174 9.78 -8.08 -3.57
N ILE A 175 8.86 -7.51 -4.36
CA ILE A 175 8.93 -6.10 -4.77
C ILE A 175 8.75 -5.19 -3.56
N LEU A 176 7.79 -5.50 -2.69
CA LEU A 176 7.53 -4.75 -1.46
C LEU A 176 8.73 -4.78 -0.50
N PHE A 177 9.34 -5.95 -0.35
CA PHE A 177 10.51 -6.10 0.51
C PHE A 177 11.69 -5.29 -0.03
N LEU A 178 11.93 -5.33 -1.34
CA LEU A 178 12.99 -4.55 -1.99
C LEU A 178 12.73 -3.05 -1.84
N SER A 179 11.53 -2.57 -2.16
CA SER A 179 11.19 -1.14 -2.06
C SER A 179 11.24 -0.65 -0.61
N GLY A 180 10.74 -1.44 0.34
CA GLY A 180 10.82 -1.16 1.76
C GLY A 180 12.27 -1.12 2.27
N PHE A 181 13.10 -2.09 1.86
CA PHE A 181 14.52 -2.13 2.22
C PHE A 181 15.28 -0.89 1.73
N VAL A 182 15.01 -0.43 0.50
CA VAL A 182 15.61 0.80 -0.04
C VAL A 182 15.21 2.03 0.78
N ILE A 183 13.94 2.15 1.17
CA ILE A 183 13.46 3.28 1.98
C ILE A 183 14.09 3.25 3.38
N VAL A 184 14.07 2.08 4.04
CA VAL A 184 14.60 1.91 5.40
C VAL A 184 16.11 2.18 5.42
N SER A 185 16.87 1.62 4.46
CA SER A 185 18.31 1.85 4.37
C SER A 185 18.65 3.33 4.14
N ALA A 186 17.92 4.03 3.27
CA ALA A 186 18.09 5.46 3.05
C ALA A 186 17.75 6.31 4.29
N LEU A 187 16.75 5.89 5.06
CA LEU A 187 16.39 6.56 6.32
C LEU A 187 17.44 6.29 7.41
N SER A 188 17.93 5.06 7.52
CA SER A 188 19.00 4.67 8.46
C SER A 188 20.31 5.39 8.16
N SER A 189 20.71 5.50 6.88
CA SER A 189 21.93 6.24 6.49
C SER A 189 21.84 7.72 6.85
N SER A 190 20.61 8.27 6.86
CA SER A 190 20.34 9.63 7.29
C SER A 190 20.48 9.81 8.80
N ALA A 191 20.04 8.83 9.59
CA ALA A 191 20.12 8.86 11.05
C ALA A 191 21.55 8.66 11.61
N THR A 192 22.42 7.91 10.91
CA THR A 192 23.79 7.61 11.36
C THR A 192 24.81 8.71 11.08
N SER A 193 24.37 9.90 10.67
CA SER A 193 25.27 11.00 10.35
C SER A 193 26.06 11.45 11.59
N PRO A 194 27.40 11.47 11.55
CA PRO A 194 28.20 11.82 12.71
C PRO A 194 27.89 13.25 13.17
N LYS A 195 27.58 13.41 14.46
CA LYS A 195 27.26 14.70 15.12
C LYS A 195 28.40 15.73 15.10
N SER A 196 29.54 15.41 14.49
CA SER A 196 30.79 16.15 14.64
C SER A 196 31.02 17.25 13.59
N ARG A 197 30.19 17.34 12.53
CA ARG A 197 30.36 18.36 11.49
C ARG A 197 29.13 19.26 11.39
N PRO A 198 29.28 20.59 11.45
CA PRO A 198 28.21 21.51 11.09
C PRO A 198 27.93 21.34 9.59
N VAL A 199 26.90 20.55 9.27
CA VAL A 199 26.42 20.38 7.90
C VAL A 199 25.66 21.65 7.52
N ALA A 200 25.98 22.24 6.37
CA ALA A 200 25.29 23.44 5.91
C ALA A 200 23.79 23.16 5.71
N ASN A 201 22.91 24.09 6.14
CA ASN A 201 21.46 23.93 6.08
C ASN A 201 20.93 23.52 4.68
N TRP A 202 21.58 23.98 3.61
CA TRP A 202 21.20 23.63 2.23
C TRP A 202 21.42 22.15 1.91
N MET A 203 22.48 21.51 2.46
CA MET A 203 22.73 20.07 2.27
C MET A 203 21.65 19.23 2.97
N LEU A 204 21.16 19.69 4.11
CA LEU A 204 20.07 19.02 4.83
C LEU A 204 18.77 19.09 4.03
N ILE A 205 18.44 20.25 3.46
CA ILE A 205 17.29 20.41 2.56
C ILE A 205 17.41 19.48 1.35
N LEU A 206 18.58 19.47 0.70
CA LEU A 206 18.84 18.60 -0.45
C LEU A 206 18.70 17.11 -0.09
N ARG A 207 19.17 16.71 1.10
CA ARG A 207 19.10 15.33 1.58
C ARG A 207 17.67 14.88 1.87
N PHE A 208 16.87 15.71 2.54
CA PHE A 208 15.45 15.42 2.74
C PHE A 208 14.69 15.39 1.41
N GLY A 209 15.01 16.29 0.48
CA GLY A 209 14.47 16.28 -0.88
C GLY A 209 14.79 14.97 -1.61
N ALA A 210 16.04 14.51 -1.56
CA ALA A 210 16.47 13.26 -2.17
C ALA A 210 15.77 12.04 -1.53
N LEU A 211 15.63 12.00 -0.20
CA LEU A 211 14.92 10.93 0.50
C LEU A 211 13.43 10.88 0.11
N TYR A 212 12.79 12.05 -0.02
CA TYR A 212 11.41 12.15 -0.46
C TYR A 212 11.23 11.67 -1.90
N LEU A 213 12.12 12.11 -2.81
CA LEU A 213 12.11 11.66 -4.20
C LEU A 213 12.32 10.14 -4.31
N LEU A 214 13.27 9.59 -3.55
CA LEU A 214 13.52 8.15 -3.52
C LEU A 214 12.30 7.36 -3.03
N SER A 215 11.66 7.84 -1.97
CA SER A 215 10.45 7.22 -1.42
C SER A 215 9.30 7.25 -2.42
N SER A 216 9.11 8.40 -3.09
CA SER A 216 8.10 8.55 -4.15
C SER A 216 8.36 7.61 -5.33
N LEU A 217 9.62 7.49 -5.77
CA LEU A 217 10.01 6.59 -6.85
C LEU A 217 9.79 5.12 -6.47
N ALA A 218 10.10 4.74 -5.23
CA ALA A 218 9.89 3.39 -4.73
C ALA A 218 8.39 3.01 -4.67
N ILE A 219 7.53 3.95 -4.23
CA ILE A 219 6.08 3.76 -4.23
C ILE A 219 5.54 3.67 -5.66
N LEU A 220 5.99 4.55 -6.55
CA LEU A 220 5.62 4.52 -7.97
C LEU A 220 5.98 3.16 -8.59
N HIS A 221 7.20 2.70 -8.36
CA HIS A 221 7.69 1.41 -8.85
C HIS A 221 6.84 0.24 -8.32
N TYR A 222 6.49 0.26 -7.02
CA TYR A 222 5.62 -0.74 -6.43
C TYR A 222 4.23 -0.78 -7.10
N VAL A 223 3.60 0.38 -7.33
CA VAL A 223 2.27 0.46 -7.98
C VAL A 223 2.34 -0.04 -9.43
N VAL A 224 3.34 0.39 -10.19
CA VAL A 224 3.53 -0.03 -11.58
C VAL A 224 3.78 -1.53 -11.65
N ALA A 225 4.66 -2.08 -10.82
CA ALA A 225 4.99 -3.49 -10.83
C ALA A 225 3.77 -4.37 -10.46
N ASN A 226 2.96 -3.98 -9.46
CA ASN A 226 1.71 -4.68 -9.15
C ASN A 226 0.70 -4.62 -10.30
N THR A 227 0.62 -3.49 -11.01
CA THR A 227 -0.25 -3.35 -12.19
C THR A 227 0.18 -4.28 -13.32
N VAL A 228 1.48 -4.31 -13.63
CA VAL A 228 2.04 -5.20 -14.66
C VAL A 228 1.82 -6.66 -14.29
N LEU A 229 2.14 -7.05 -13.06
CA LEU A 229 1.92 -8.41 -12.57
C LEU A 229 0.43 -8.81 -12.65
N TYR A 230 -0.48 -7.88 -12.36
CA TYR A 230 -1.91 -8.13 -12.44
C TYR A 230 -2.37 -8.37 -13.88
N VAL A 231 -1.93 -7.53 -14.81
CA VAL A 231 -2.25 -7.68 -16.24
C VAL A 231 -1.71 -9.01 -16.78
N GLN A 232 -0.49 -9.38 -16.42
CA GLN A 232 0.12 -10.66 -16.79
C GLN A 232 -0.66 -11.86 -16.21
N TYR A 233 -1.01 -11.80 -14.93
CA TYR A 233 -1.82 -12.84 -14.27
C TYR A 233 -3.17 -13.02 -14.97
N LYS A 234 -3.83 -11.92 -15.31
CA LYS A 234 -5.11 -11.94 -16.02
C LYS A 234 -4.98 -12.50 -17.45
N ALA A 235 -3.89 -12.19 -18.15
CA ALA A 235 -3.61 -12.75 -19.46
C ALA A 235 -3.40 -14.28 -19.39
N ALA A 236 -2.62 -14.75 -18.42
CA ALA A 236 -2.36 -16.17 -18.23
C ALA A 236 -3.64 -16.97 -17.93
N ILE A 237 -4.55 -16.45 -17.09
CA ILE A 237 -5.85 -17.07 -16.85
C ILE A 237 -6.72 -17.07 -18.10
N GLY A 238 -6.73 -15.97 -18.86
CA GLY A 238 -7.51 -15.87 -20.09
C GLY A 238 -7.05 -16.89 -21.15
N GLU A 239 -5.75 -17.11 -21.26
CA GLU A 239 -5.13 -18.11 -22.13
C GLU A 239 -5.49 -19.54 -21.69
N GLU A 240 -5.46 -19.82 -20.39
CA GLU A 240 -5.85 -21.12 -19.83
C GLU A 240 -7.33 -21.46 -20.10
N ILE A 241 -8.23 -20.47 -19.99
CA ILE A 241 -9.66 -20.64 -20.31
C ILE A 241 -9.87 -20.84 -21.81
N ALA A 242 -9.12 -20.15 -22.67
CA ALA A 242 -9.20 -20.35 -24.13
C ALA A 242 -8.70 -21.75 -24.53
N MET A 243 -7.57 -22.20 -23.97
CA MET A 243 -6.99 -23.52 -24.26
C MET A 243 -7.88 -24.67 -23.76
N THR A 244 -8.55 -24.49 -22.63
CA THR A 244 -9.51 -25.48 -22.09
C THR A 244 -10.82 -25.50 -22.88
N THR A 245 -11.24 -24.36 -23.44
CA THR A 245 -12.42 -24.27 -24.32
C THR A 245 -12.17 -24.90 -25.69
N GLU A 246 -10.96 -24.76 -26.25
CA GLU A 246 -10.59 -25.40 -27.52
C GLU A 246 -10.38 -26.93 -27.42
N LYS A 247 -10.06 -27.44 -26.22
CA LYS A 247 -9.77 -28.88 -26.01
C LYS A 247 -10.98 -29.76 -25.66
N GLY A 248 -12.18 -29.20 -25.54
CA GLY A 248 -13.43 -29.96 -25.53
C GLY A 248 -14.34 -29.75 -24.32
N GLU A 249 -15.56 -29.29 -24.63
CA GLU A 249 -16.84 -29.43 -23.91
C GLU A 249 -16.92 -28.99 -22.43
N VAL A 250 -17.66 -27.88 -22.17
CA VAL A 250 -19.04 -27.90 -21.64
C VAL A 250 -19.54 -26.47 -21.38
N SER A 251 -20.62 -26.14 -22.10
CA SER A 251 -21.78 -25.31 -21.73
C SER A 251 -21.68 -24.34 -20.54
N GLY A 252 -21.70 -23.04 -20.85
CA GLY A 252 -21.92 -21.97 -19.88
C GLY A 252 -21.91 -20.61 -20.55
N GLU A 253 -22.98 -20.30 -21.27
CA GLU A 253 -23.38 -19.02 -21.87
C GLU A 253 -22.67 -17.77 -21.29
N TYR A 254 -21.60 -17.34 -21.96
CA TYR A 254 -21.24 -15.93 -22.04
C TYR A 254 -20.86 -15.62 -23.50
N VAL A 255 -21.87 -15.19 -24.23
CA VAL A 255 -21.75 -14.67 -25.59
C VAL A 255 -20.82 -13.45 -25.57
N ARG A 256 -19.60 -13.59 -26.10
CA ARG A 256 -18.88 -12.49 -26.76
C ARG A 256 -19.04 -12.68 -28.27
N VAL A 257 -19.87 -11.84 -28.87
CA VAL A 257 -19.84 -11.60 -30.31
C VAL A 257 -18.57 -10.82 -30.62
N VAL A 258 -17.61 -11.47 -31.28
CA VAL A 258 -16.74 -10.80 -32.25
C VAL A 258 -16.68 -11.71 -33.47
N VAL A 259 -17.49 -11.39 -34.47
CA VAL A 259 -17.31 -11.91 -35.83
C VAL A 259 -16.16 -11.12 -36.45
N ASN A 260 -15.08 -11.81 -36.81
CA ASN A 260 -14.47 -11.59 -38.11
C ASN A 260 -13.63 -12.81 -38.49
N ASP A 261 -14.08 -13.51 -39.53
CA ASP A 261 -13.31 -14.51 -40.25
C ASP A 261 -12.19 -13.81 -41.02
N THR A 262 -10.95 -14.26 -40.85
CA THR A 262 -10.05 -14.56 -41.98
C THR A 262 -8.78 -15.21 -41.45
N ASP A 263 -8.68 -16.48 -41.78
CA ASP A 263 -7.51 -17.23 -42.25
C ASP A 263 -6.31 -17.43 -41.31
N GLY A 264 -6.02 -18.72 -41.12
CA GLY A 264 -5.08 -19.24 -40.16
C GLY A 264 -3.62 -18.94 -40.45
N GLU A 265 -2.91 -18.67 -39.36
CA GLU A 265 -1.50 -18.94 -39.25
C GLU A 265 -1.28 -19.52 -37.85
N VAL A 266 -0.88 -20.79 -37.82
CA VAL A 266 -0.44 -21.49 -36.61
C VAL A 266 0.90 -20.86 -36.23
N VAL A 267 0.91 -20.05 -35.18
CA VAL A 267 2.15 -19.57 -34.57
C VAL A 267 2.39 -20.36 -33.30
N ASP A 268 3.39 -21.24 -33.39
CA ASP A 268 3.96 -22.02 -32.31
C ASP A 268 4.47 -21.17 -31.14
N GLU A 269 4.53 -21.85 -29.99
CA GLU A 269 4.98 -21.42 -28.66
C GLU A 269 6.10 -20.37 -28.63
N ALA A 270 5.76 -19.13 -28.28
CA ALA A 270 6.72 -18.10 -27.88
C ALA A 270 6.17 -17.21 -26.75
N GLY A 271 5.55 -17.81 -25.72
CA GLY A 271 4.91 -17.05 -24.63
C GLY A 271 5.57 -17.15 -23.25
N LYS A 272 6.42 -18.16 -23.01
CA LYS A 272 6.85 -18.49 -21.63
C LYS A 272 8.11 -17.77 -21.14
N ASP A 273 8.93 -17.17 -22.02
CA ASP A 273 10.22 -16.58 -21.61
C ASP A 273 10.22 -15.04 -21.52
N GLU A 274 9.27 -14.34 -22.17
CA GLU A 274 9.20 -12.87 -22.08
C GLU A 274 8.77 -12.36 -20.69
N GLY A 275 7.98 -13.14 -19.96
CA GLY A 275 7.49 -12.78 -18.62
C GLY A 275 8.61 -12.68 -17.57
N ASN A 276 9.66 -13.49 -17.71
CA ASN A 276 10.81 -13.45 -16.81
C ASN A 276 11.77 -12.33 -17.21
N GLY A 277 11.93 -12.07 -18.52
CA GLY A 277 12.76 -10.99 -19.05
C GLY A 277 12.32 -9.60 -18.58
N SER A 278 11.02 -9.29 -18.62
CA SER A 278 10.51 -7.99 -18.18
C SER A 278 10.66 -7.79 -16.67
N PHE A 279 10.42 -8.82 -15.86
CA PHE A 279 10.62 -8.77 -14.40
C PHE A 279 12.09 -8.61 -14.02
N ASN A 280 12.99 -9.36 -14.67
CA ASN A 280 14.43 -9.23 -14.45
C ASN A 280 14.96 -7.87 -14.91
N LEU A 281 14.42 -7.29 -15.98
CA LEU A 281 14.75 -5.94 -16.43
C LEU A 281 14.32 -4.88 -15.40
N ILE A 282 13.12 -5.02 -14.84
CA ILE A 282 12.59 -4.14 -13.79
C ILE A 282 13.45 -4.25 -12.52
N LEU A 283 13.85 -5.47 -12.15
CA LEU A 283 14.72 -5.74 -11.00
C LEU A 283 16.14 -5.22 -11.21
N ALA A 284 16.67 -5.36 -12.42
CA ALA A 284 17.98 -4.85 -12.83
C ALA A 284 18.00 -3.32 -12.87
N LEU A 285 16.96 -2.68 -13.40
CA LEU A 285 16.80 -1.22 -13.37
C LEU A 285 16.68 -0.69 -11.94
N SER A 286 15.94 -1.39 -11.08
CA SER A 286 15.83 -1.07 -9.65
C SER A 286 17.20 -1.18 -8.96
N ALA A 287 17.96 -2.25 -9.21
CA ALA A 287 19.31 -2.44 -8.69
C ALA A 287 20.30 -1.39 -9.24
N MET A 288 20.18 -1.01 -10.52
CA MET A 288 21.02 0.03 -11.14
C MET A 288 20.74 1.41 -10.53
N VAL A 289 19.47 1.77 -10.35
CA VAL A 289 19.08 3.03 -9.70
C VAL A 289 19.58 3.04 -8.25
N PHE A 290 19.46 1.93 -7.53
CA PHE A 290 19.98 1.80 -6.17
C PHE A 290 21.51 1.95 -6.10
N LEU A 291 22.25 1.30 -7.01
CA LEU A 291 23.71 1.40 -7.10
C LEU A 291 24.16 2.82 -7.46
N PHE A 292 23.50 3.43 -8.45
CA PHE A 292 23.80 4.80 -8.88
C PHE A 292 23.57 5.82 -7.75
N LEU A 293 22.51 5.63 -6.96
CA LEU A 293 22.19 6.49 -5.83
C LEU A 293 23.08 6.24 -4.61
N SER A 294 23.50 4.99 -4.38
CA SER A 294 24.48 4.65 -3.34
C SER A 294 25.85 5.28 -3.62
N PHE A 295 26.22 5.39 -4.91
CA PHE A 295 27.40 6.15 -5.35
C PHE A 295 27.27 7.66 -5.15
N LEU A 296 26.04 8.20 -5.16
CA LEU A 296 25.78 9.62 -4.95
C LEU A 296 25.78 10.02 -3.46
N GLN A 297 25.68 9.05 -2.54
CA GLN A 297 25.70 9.24 -1.09
C GLN A 297 27.10 9.08 -0.46
N LEU A 298 28.10 8.69 -1.24
CA LEU A 298 29.52 8.62 -0.84
C LEU A 298 30.24 9.95 -1.12
#